data_AF-X0U7E9-F1
#
_entry.id   AF-X0U7E9-F1
#
_cell.length_a   1.000
_cell.length_b   1.000
_cell.length_c   1.000
_cell.angle_alpha   90.00
_cell.angle_beta   90.00
_cell.angle_gamma   90.00
#
_symmetry.space_group_name_H-M   'P 1'
#
loop_
_entity.id
_entity.type
_entity.pdbx_description
1 polymer ?
#
loop_
_entity_poly.entity_id
_entity_poly.type
_entity_poly.pdbx_seq_one_letter_code
_entity_poly.pdbx_strand_id
1 'polypeptide(L)'
;YWATGAGGAGPDYGYGIITDGLDNVYVTGRFGVTATFGSFTLTSAGGQHAFVAKVGPAIYVDDDYTLATPGWQVDHFDVVQDAIDASANGDTIIVYPGTYAENINFNGKAILLTGSDPGNWDTVASIIIDGGALGPVVTFNTGETSASVIKGLTIQNGSATSGGGIYCNGSSPTIMGNIVRDNVASPGEGGGISCRNSSATVFGNVVGGNQSAGNGGGVYCDNASPNIDSNIIFSNTTSSNGGGICGGSISGAILNNIVSGNSANNDMGGIFCAGGTPT
;
A
#
# COMPACT_ATOMS: atom_id res chain seq x y z
N TYR A 1 13.48 8.65 20.62
CA TYR A 1 14.66 9.53 20.54
C TYR A 1 14.17 10.95 20.26
N TRP A 2 14.74 11.98 20.90
CA TRP A 2 14.33 13.40 20.70
C TRP A 2 15.01 14.07 19.48
N ALA A 3 15.94 13.36 18.83
CA ALA A 3 16.61 13.81 17.62
C ALA A 3 16.87 12.60 16.70
N THR A 4 16.70 12.80 15.41
CA THR A 4 17.10 11.87 14.35
C THR A 4 18.32 12.47 13.65
N GLY A 5 19.38 11.68 13.49
CA GLY A 5 20.58 12.10 12.78
C GLY A 5 20.34 12.20 11.28
N ALA A 6 20.89 13.24 10.65
CA ALA A 6 20.96 13.39 9.21
C ALA A 6 22.38 13.88 8.85
N GLY A 7 23.02 13.23 7.88
CA GLY A 7 24.41 13.54 7.51
C GLY A 7 25.23 12.30 7.14
N GLY A 8 26.52 12.46 6.87
CA GLY A 8 27.40 11.35 6.53
C GLY A 8 28.83 11.49 7.05
N ALA A 9 29.78 10.83 6.38
CA ALA A 9 31.16 10.73 6.87
C ALA A 9 31.99 12.03 6.73
N GLY A 10 31.43 13.06 6.08
CA GLY A 10 32.06 14.36 5.86
C GLY A 10 31.32 15.50 6.56
N PRO A 11 31.73 16.77 6.37
CA PRO A 11 31.03 17.91 6.94
C PRO A 11 29.63 18.09 6.36
N ASP A 12 28.63 18.11 7.23
CA ASP A 12 27.24 18.39 6.90
C ASP A 12 26.84 19.77 7.41
N TYR A 13 26.10 20.53 6.60
CA TYR A 13 25.66 21.88 6.95
C TYR A 13 24.16 21.99 6.77
N GLY A 14 23.44 22.34 7.84
CA GLY A 14 22.05 22.79 7.76
C GLY A 14 21.99 24.30 7.47
N TYR A 15 21.10 24.71 6.57
CA TYR A 15 20.95 26.10 6.14
C TYR A 15 19.62 26.73 6.51
N GLY A 16 18.56 25.94 6.68
CA GLY A 16 17.26 26.47 7.02
C GLY A 16 16.27 25.39 7.40
N ILE A 17 15.30 25.79 8.21
CA ILE A 17 14.14 25.01 8.59
C ILE A 17 12.92 25.81 8.16
N ILE A 18 12.00 25.20 7.43
CA ILE A 18 10.71 25.79 7.08
C ILE A 18 9.59 24.82 7.42
N THR A 19 8.39 25.35 7.65
CA THR A 19 7.17 24.57 7.66
C THR A 19 6.29 24.95 6.46
N ASP A 20 5.54 24.00 5.93
CA ASP A 20 4.46 24.31 4.99
C ASP A 20 3.14 24.58 5.75
N GLY A 21 2.04 24.78 5.02
CA GLY A 21 0.71 24.98 5.62
C GLY A 21 0.08 23.71 6.20
N LEU A 22 0.80 22.58 6.20
CA LEU A 22 0.39 21.26 6.70
C LEU A 22 1.31 20.80 7.84
N ASP A 23 2.04 21.71 8.48
CA ASP A 23 2.98 21.45 9.58
C ASP A 23 4.14 20.49 9.25
N ASN A 24 4.41 20.25 7.97
CA ASN A 24 5.58 19.51 7.56
C ASN A 24 6.83 20.33 7.77
N VAL A 25 7.78 19.83 8.56
CA VAL A 25 9.08 20.48 8.69
C VAL A 25 9.96 20.06 7.53
N TYR A 26 10.67 21.00 6.91
CA TYR A 26 11.70 20.73 5.92
C TYR A 26 13.02 21.34 6.37
N VAL A 27 14.08 20.57 6.24
CA VAL A 27 15.44 21.01 6.50
C VAL A 27 16.22 21.08 5.19
N THR A 28 16.95 22.16 5.00
CA THR A 28 17.80 22.38 3.82
C THR A 28 19.26 22.42 4.24
N GLY A 29 20.15 22.10 3.32
CA GLY A 29 21.57 22.06 3.65
C GLY A 29 22.46 21.64 2.48
N ARG A 30 23.69 21.26 2.81
CA ARG A 30 24.60 20.58 1.89
C ARG A 30 25.33 19.42 2.56
N PHE A 31 25.70 18.43 1.77
CA PHE A 31 26.49 17.27 2.16
C PHE A 31 27.72 17.09 1.27
N GLY A 32 28.76 16.43 1.79
CA GLY A 32 30.06 16.28 1.13
C GLY A 32 30.25 14.97 0.36
N VAL A 33 30.37 13.84 1.06
CA VAL A 33 30.69 12.54 0.44
C VAL A 33 29.44 11.68 0.33
N THR A 34 28.86 11.36 1.48
CA THR A 34 27.56 10.75 1.60
C THR A 34 26.74 11.55 2.59
N ALA A 35 25.42 11.45 2.52
CA ALA A 35 24.54 11.82 3.61
C ALA A 35 23.37 10.85 3.70
N THR A 36 23.07 10.41 4.91
CA THR A 36 21.97 9.52 5.22
C THR A 36 20.86 10.31 5.91
N PHE A 37 19.63 10.13 5.45
CA PHE A 37 18.41 10.72 5.97
C PHE A 37 17.41 9.58 6.18
N GLY A 38 17.31 9.06 7.41
CA GLY A 38 16.56 7.83 7.66
C GLY A 38 17.13 6.64 6.85
N SER A 39 16.30 6.00 6.03
CA SER A 39 16.72 4.88 5.16
C SER A 39 17.36 5.31 3.84
N PHE A 40 17.40 6.61 3.53
CA PHE A 40 17.94 7.12 2.27
C PHE A 40 19.39 7.53 2.43
N THR A 41 20.30 6.98 1.61
CA THR A 41 21.69 7.43 1.53
C THR A 41 21.95 8.03 0.16
N LEU A 42 22.36 9.31 0.16
CA LEU A 42 22.80 10.03 -1.03
C LEU A 42 24.32 10.04 -1.08
N THR A 43 24.88 9.90 -2.29
CA THR A 43 26.34 10.00 -2.55
C THR A 43 26.59 11.17 -3.48
N SER A 44 27.53 12.03 -3.09
CA SER A 44 27.97 13.15 -3.92
C SER A 44 28.83 12.64 -5.07
N ALA A 45 28.69 13.24 -6.25
CA ALA A 45 29.53 12.96 -7.42
C ALA A 45 30.89 13.70 -7.38
N GLY A 46 31.23 14.28 -6.22
CA GLY A 46 32.41 15.11 -5.99
C GLY A 46 32.03 16.53 -5.57
N GLY A 47 32.76 17.11 -4.61
CA GLY A 47 32.40 18.41 -4.02
C GLY A 47 31.18 18.31 -3.10
N GLN A 48 30.54 19.45 -2.79
CA GLN A 48 29.37 19.49 -1.91
C GLN A 48 28.08 19.65 -2.71
N HIS A 49 27.03 18.92 -2.35
CA HIS A 49 25.71 18.97 -2.98
C HIS A 49 24.65 19.48 -2.02
N ALA A 50 23.69 20.26 -2.54
CA ALA A 50 22.55 20.72 -1.75
C ALA A 50 21.55 19.60 -1.49
N PHE A 51 20.83 19.69 -0.38
CA PHE A 51 19.67 18.85 -0.10
C PHE A 51 18.50 19.66 0.42
N VAL A 52 17.30 19.12 0.22
CA VAL A 52 16.07 19.46 0.93
C VAL A 52 15.50 18.14 1.46
N ALA A 53 15.28 18.04 2.76
CA ALA A 53 14.75 16.84 3.40
C ALA A 53 13.49 17.20 4.19
N LYS A 54 12.40 16.47 3.96
CA LYS A 54 11.20 16.55 4.80
C LYS A 54 11.50 15.84 6.13
N VAL A 55 11.33 16.56 7.22
CA VAL A 55 11.36 16.12 8.63
C VAL A 55 9.94 16.28 9.19
N GLY A 56 8.94 15.83 8.42
CA GLY A 56 7.54 15.89 8.85
C GLY A 56 7.24 14.84 9.92
N PRO A 57 6.18 15.03 10.73
CA PRO A 57 5.78 14.04 11.71
C PRO A 57 5.41 12.76 10.96
N ALA A 58 6.16 11.69 11.20
CA ALA A 58 5.59 10.39 10.95
C ALA A 58 4.45 10.24 11.96
N ILE A 59 3.25 9.97 11.46
CA ILE A 59 2.12 9.63 12.30
C ILE A 59 2.31 8.16 12.67
N TYR A 60 2.25 7.83 13.95
CA TYR A 60 2.51 6.48 14.43
C TYR A 60 1.20 5.79 14.84
N VAL A 61 1.03 4.53 14.43
CA VAL A 61 -0.11 3.69 14.80
C VAL A 61 0.37 2.41 15.47
N ASP A 62 -0.15 2.10 16.66
CA ASP A 62 0.17 0.91 17.45
C ASP A 62 -1.04 0.52 18.33
N ASP A 63 -1.45 -0.75 18.38
CA ASP A 63 -2.64 -1.22 19.10
C ASP A 63 -2.37 -1.56 20.60
N ASP A 64 -1.12 -1.82 20.98
CA ASP A 64 -0.77 -2.31 22.32
C ASP A 64 0.10 -1.34 23.15
N TYR A 65 0.59 -0.27 22.53
CA TYR A 65 1.33 0.84 23.14
C TYR A 65 2.33 0.45 24.21
N THR A 66 3.49 -0.04 23.81
CA THR A 66 4.59 -0.29 24.77
C THR A 66 5.65 0.80 24.76
N LEU A 67 6.49 0.86 25.80
CA LEU A 67 7.66 1.75 25.86
C LEU A 67 8.68 1.50 24.72
N ALA A 68 8.51 0.42 23.96
CA ALA A 68 9.31 0.11 22.78
C ALA A 68 8.82 0.83 21.52
N THR A 69 7.57 1.32 21.48
CA THR A 69 7.00 2.04 20.34
C THR A 69 7.64 3.44 20.24
N PRO A 70 8.32 3.77 19.12
CA PRO A 70 8.87 5.11 18.88
C PRO A 70 7.77 6.18 18.86
N GLY A 71 8.05 7.38 19.38
CA GLY A 71 7.11 8.50 19.32
C GLY A 71 6.08 8.56 20.46
N TRP A 72 6.37 7.97 21.62
CA TRP A 72 5.55 7.93 22.86
C TRP A 72 4.97 9.28 23.37
N GLN A 73 5.19 10.41 22.68
CA GLN A 73 4.62 11.75 22.92
C GLN A 73 4.43 12.58 21.62
N VAL A 74 4.46 11.95 20.44
CA VAL A 74 4.25 12.56 19.11
C VAL A 74 2.85 12.16 18.62
N ASP A 75 2.31 12.79 17.59
CA ASP A 75 0.99 12.47 16.99
C ASP A 75 0.84 10.95 16.73
N HIS A 76 0.06 10.27 17.58
CA HIS A 76 -0.09 8.80 17.59
C HIS A 76 -1.57 8.39 17.70
N PHE A 77 -1.88 7.21 17.19
CA PHE A 77 -3.23 6.63 17.12
C PHE A 77 -3.19 5.12 17.40
N ASP A 78 -4.31 4.54 17.85
CA ASP A 78 -4.55 3.08 18.02
C ASP A 78 -5.44 2.54 16.91
N VAL A 79 -6.03 3.45 16.14
CA VAL A 79 -6.93 3.20 15.03
C VAL A 79 -6.29 3.78 13.77
N VAL A 80 -6.10 2.96 12.73
CA VAL A 80 -5.47 3.43 11.48
C VAL A 80 -6.36 4.46 10.80
N GLN A 81 -7.68 4.32 10.86
CA GLN A 81 -8.58 5.31 10.28
C GLN A 81 -8.44 6.71 10.91
N ASP A 82 -8.27 6.80 12.23
CA ASP A 82 -8.11 8.10 12.90
C ASP A 82 -6.81 8.79 12.47
N ALA A 83 -5.74 8.01 12.27
CA ALA A 83 -4.49 8.51 11.70
C ALA A 83 -4.67 9.03 10.27
N ILE A 84 -5.43 8.32 9.44
CA ILE A 84 -5.77 8.77 8.08
C ILE A 84 -6.56 10.08 8.14
N ASP A 85 -7.57 10.16 9.01
CA ASP A 85 -8.44 11.32 9.10
C ASP A 85 -7.68 12.57 9.56
N ALA A 86 -6.74 12.41 10.50
CA ALA A 86 -5.86 13.47 10.98
C ALA A 86 -4.77 13.86 9.98
N SER A 87 -4.35 12.96 9.09
CA SER A 87 -3.27 13.22 8.13
C SER A 87 -3.64 14.24 7.04
N ALA A 88 -2.65 14.95 6.53
CA ALA A 88 -2.74 15.78 5.34
C ALA A 88 -2.04 15.13 4.14
N ASN A 89 -2.33 15.64 2.93
CA ASN A 89 -1.66 15.17 1.73
C ASN A 89 -0.13 15.33 1.84
N GLY A 90 0.59 14.26 1.54
CA GLY A 90 2.05 14.17 1.63
C GLY A 90 2.56 13.55 2.93
N ASP A 91 1.69 13.22 3.87
CA ASP A 91 2.09 12.64 5.15
C ASP A 91 2.38 11.14 5.07
N THR A 92 3.11 10.67 6.07
CA THR A 92 3.46 9.26 6.24
C THR A 92 2.87 8.76 7.55
N ILE A 93 2.08 7.70 7.46
CA ILE A 93 1.56 6.94 8.60
C ILE A 93 2.35 5.64 8.69
N ILE A 94 2.95 5.38 9.86
CA ILE A 94 3.75 4.19 10.16
C ILE A 94 2.97 3.31 11.14
N VAL A 95 2.61 2.11 10.72
CA VAL A 95 1.83 1.13 11.50
C VAL A 95 2.76 0.07 12.08
N TYR A 96 2.68 -0.16 13.38
CA TYR A 96 3.45 -1.18 14.11
C TYR A 96 2.71 -2.53 14.15
N PRO A 97 3.44 -3.63 14.40
CA PRO A 97 2.85 -4.96 14.55
C PRO A 97 1.67 -4.94 15.52
N GLY A 98 0.56 -5.54 15.10
CA GLY A 98 -0.72 -5.42 15.77
C GLY A 98 -1.84 -5.96 14.90
N THR A 99 -3.02 -6.17 15.49
CA THR A 99 -4.23 -6.55 14.74
C THR A 99 -5.29 -5.48 14.91
N TYR A 100 -5.49 -4.72 13.85
CA TYR A 100 -6.41 -3.60 13.78
C TYR A 100 -7.72 -4.07 13.15
N ALA A 101 -8.77 -4.23 13.97
CA ALA A 101 -10.08 -4.68 13.53
C ALA A 101 -10.91 -3.50 12.98
N GLU A 102 -10.71 -3.18 11.69
CA GLU A 102 -11.31 -2.01 11.05
C GLU A 102 -11.39 -2.15 9.52
N ASN A 103 -12.19 -1.27 8.90
CA ASN A 103 -12.26 -1.08 7.47
C ASN A 103 -11.85 0.38 7.17
N ILE A 104 -10.74 0.56 6.45
CA ILE A 104 -10.15 1.88 6.25
C ILE A 104 -10.50 2.48 4.88
N ASN A 105 -10.60 3.80 4.82
CA ASN A 105 -10.77 4.59 3.60
C ASN A 105 -9.75 5.73 3.57
N PHE A 106 -9.04 5.86 2.44
CA PHE A 106 -8.07 6.93 2.22
C PHE A 106 -8.68 8.32 2.07
N ASN A 107 -10.01 8.43 1.86
CA ASN A 107 -10.74 9.69 1.83
C ASN A 107 -10.14 10.73 0.87
N GLY A 108 -9.57 10.28 -0.25
CA GLY A 108 -9.02 11.15 -1.29
C GLY A 108 -7.61 11.65 -0.98
N LYS A 109 -7.02 11.20 0.14
CA LYS A 109 -5.74 11.70 0.63
C LYS A 109 -4.58 11.06 -0.11
N ALA A 110 -3.62 11.90 -0.51
CA ALA A 110 -2.36 11.52 -1.12
C ALA A 110 -1.31 11.28 -0.02
N ILE A 111 -1.44 10.18 0.72
CA ILE A 111 -0.59 9.82 1.86
C ILE A 111 0.13 8.48 1.64
N LEU A 112 1.22 8.27 2.38
CA LEU A 112 1.88 6.97 2.51
C LEU A 112 1.42 6.29 3.81
N LEU A 113 0.64 5.22 3.70
CA LEU A 113 0.36 4.30 4.80
C LEU A 113 1.30 3.10 4.70
N THR A 114 2.22 2.94 5.64
CA THR A 114 3.25 1.90 5.60
C THR A 114 3.37 1.14 6.91
N GLY A 115 3.70 -0.14 6.83
CA GLY A 115 4.20 -0.89 7.98
C GLY A 115 5.55 -0.35 8.47
N SER A 116 5.89 -0.64 9.72
CA SER A 116 7.10 -0.16 10.40
C SER A 116 8.41 -0.69 9.81
N ASP A 117 8.40 -1.88 9.21
CA ASP A 117 9.51 -2.44 8.43
C ASP A 117 8.97 -3.18 7.19
N PRO A 118 8.64 -2.46 6.12
CA PRO A 118 7.98 -3.04 4.95
C PRO A 118 8.95 -3.86 4.06
N GLY A 119 10.24 -3.94 4.41
CA GLY A 119 11.22 -4.80 3.74
C GLY A 119 11.30 -6.20 4.35
N ASN A 120 10.73 -6.41 5.53
CA ASN A 120 10.75 -7.66 6.26
C ASN A 120 9.36 -8.31 6.26
N TRP A 121 9.20 -9.43 5.55
CA TRP A 121 7.92 -10.12 5.41
C TRP A 121 7.36 -10.67 6.72
N ASP A 122 8.21 -10.96 7.73
CA ASP A 122 7.73 -11.36 9.06
C ASP A 122 7.05 -10.19 9.78
N THR A 123 7.57 -8.97 9.58
CA THR A 123 6.94 -7.74 10.09
C THR A 123 5.67 -7.41 9.31
N VAL A 124 5.68 -7.53 7.97
CA VAL A 124 4.47 -7.32 7.15
C VAL A 124 3.35 -8.28 7.57
N ALA A 125 3.70 -9.55 7.86
CA ALA A 125 2.75 -10.57 8.29
C ALA A 125 2.14 -10.31 9.69
N SER A 126 2.81 -9.54 10.54
CA SER A 126 2.36 -9.22 11.90
C SER A 126 1.62 -7.89 12.02
N ILE A 127 1.54 -7.09 10.96
CA ILE A 127 0.74 -5.85 10.92
C ILE A 127 -0.53 -6.14 10.13
N ILE A 128 -1.64 -6.39 10.82
CA ILE A 128 -2.86 -6.92 10.23
C ILE A 128 -3.98 -5.88 10.30
N ILE A 129 -4.51 -5.49 9.16
CA ILE A 129 -5.82 -4.83 9.06
C ILE A 129 -6.85 -5.93 8.79
N ASP A 130 -7.71 -6.19 9.79
CA ASP A 130 -8.73 -7.21 9.74
C ASP A 130 -10.11 -6.58 9.52
N GLY A 131 -10.68 -6.77 8.34
CA GLY A 131 -11.96 -6.18 7.95
C GLY A 131 -13.19 -6.84 8.56
N GLY A 132 -13.05 -7.91 9.36
CA GLY A 132 -14.14 -8.51 10.13
C GLY A 132 -15.37 -8.98 9.33
N ALA A 133 -15.22 -9.18 8.03
CA ALA A 133 -16.28 -9.44 7.05
C ALA A 133 -17.34 -8.32 6.92
N LEU A 134 -16.96 -7.07 7.21
CA LEU A 134 -17.87 -5.89 7.22
C LEU A 134 -17.65 -4.92 6.05
N GLY A 135 -17.20 -5.43 4.90
CA GLY A 135 -16.92 -4.63 3.70
C GLY A 135 -15.50 -4.84 3.18
N PRO A 136 -15.05 -4.01 2.22
CA PRO A 136 -13.65 -3.94 1.82
C PRO A 136 -12.78 -3.60 3.03
N VAL A 137 -11.65 -4.28 3.21
CA VAL A 137 -10.69 -3.90 4.26
C VAL A 137 -10.11 -2.52 3.99
N VAL A 138 -9.78 -2.22 2.72
CA VAL A 138 -9.19 -0.95 2.29
C VAL A 138 -9.98 -0.39 1.11
N THR A 139 -10.39 0.87 1.20
CA THR A 139 -11.17 1.56 0.16
C THR A 139 -10.42 2.76 -0.42
N PHE A 140 -10.45 2.85 -1.76
CA PHE A 140 -10.06 4.02 -2.56
C PHE A 140 -11.19 4.33 -3.55
N ASN A 141 -12.01 5.33 -3.25
CA ASN A 141 -13.21 5.64 -4.05
C ASN A 141 -13.54 7.14 -4.17
N THR A 142 -12.58 8.02 -3.86
CA THR A 142 -12.80 9.48 -3.86
C THR A 142 -11.76 10.23 -4.69
N GLY A 143 -11.17 9.56 -5.69
CA GLY A 143 -10.23 10.18 -6.64
C GLY A 143 -8.76 10.08 -6.24
N GLU A 144 -8.42 9.11 -5.39
CA GLU A 144 -7.04 8.82 -4.99
C GLU A 144 -6.17 8.55 -6.23
N THR A 145 -4.94 9.07 -6.20
CA THR A 145 -3.97 8.95 -7.30
C THR A 145 -2.83 8.03 -6.90
N SER A 146 -1.82 7.87 -7.75
CA SER A 146 -0.64 7.07 -7.43
C SER A 146 0.14 7.58 -6.20
N ALA A 147 -0.13 8.81 -5.74
CA ALA A 147 0.41 9.37 -4.51
C ALA A 147 -0.29 8.84 -3.22
N SER A 148 -1.42 8.16 -3.34
CA SER A 148 -2.05 7.41 -2.26
C SER A 148 -1.45 6.01 -2.24
N VAL A 149 -0.56 5.75 -1.27
CA VAL A 149 0.28 4.56 -1.24
C VAL A 149 -0.04 3.72 0.00
N ILE A 150 -0.28 2.43 -0.21
CA ILE A 150 -0.37 1.44 0.87
C ILE A 150 0.76 0.41 0.73
N LYS A 151 1.52 0.20 1.81
CA LYS A 151 2.74 -0.62 1.78
C LYS A 151 3.01 -1.43 3.04
N GLY A 152 3.42 -2.68 2.87
CA GLY A 152 3.97 -3.48 3.98
C GLY A 152 2.96 -3.83 5.07
N LEU A 153 1.71 -4.07 4.68
CA LEU A 153 0.64 -4.49 5.59
C LEU A 153 0.05 -5.83 5.18
N THR A 154 -0.57 -6.53 6.13
CA THR A 154 -1.47 -7.66 5.88
C THR A 154 -2.92 -7.18 5.88
N ILE A 155 -3.66 -7.52 4.83
CA ILE A 155 -5.03 -7.09 4.56
C ILE A 155 -5.89 -8.34 4.46
N GLN A 156 -6.77 -8.55 5.45
CA GLN A 156 -7.50 -9.81 5.58
C GLN A 156 -8.96 -9.71 6.00
N ASN A 157 -9.67 -10.82 5.81
CA ASN A 157 -11.02 -11.06 6.31
C ASN A 157 -12.05 -10.00 5.87
N GLY A 158 -11.81 -9.27 4.79
CA GLY A 158 -12.83 -8.39 4.22
C GLY A 158 -13.87 -9.19 3.44
N SER A 159 -15.10 -8.68 3.42
CA SER A 159 -16.23 -9.30 2.71
C SER A 159 -17.09 -8.20 2.09
N ALA A 160 -17.06 -8.11 0.77
CA ALA A 160 -17.72 -7.03 0.04
C ALA A 160 -18.39 -7.54 -1.23
N THR A 161 -19.20 -6.72 -1.88
CA THR A 161 -19.63 -7.03 -3.26
C THR A 161 -18.45 -6.96 -4.23
N SER A 162 -17.47 -6.09 -4.02
CA SER A 162 -16.27 -6.01 -4.85
C SER A 162 -15.07 -5.58 -4.04
N GLY A 163 -13.90 -6.14 -4.32
CA GLY A 163 -12.67 -5.78 -3.60
C GLY A 163 -12.77 -6.16 -2.13
N GLY A 164 -12.93 -7.46 -1.83
CA GLY A 164 -13.03 -7.93 -0.45
C GLY A 164 -11.87 -7.41 0.40
N GLY A 165 -10.64 -7.52 -0.12
CA GLY A 165 -9.46 -6.93 0.51
C GLY A 165 -9.35 -5.44 0.20
N ILE A 166 -9.06 -5.11 -1.06
CA ILE A 166 -8.83 -3.74 -1.53
C ILE A 166 -9.81 -3.40 -2.65
N TYR A 167 -10.56 -2.32 -2.47
CA TYR A 167 -11.52 -1.82 -3.45
C TYR A 167 -11.07 -0.46 -4.01
N CYS A 168 -10.74 -0.43 -5.30
CA CYS A 168 -10.40 0.77 -6.05
C CYS A 168 -11.50 1.07 -7.07
N ASN A 169 -12.15 2.24 -6.98
CA ASN A 169 -13.20 2.65 -7.90
C ASN A 169 -13.06 4.10 -8.32
N GLY A 170 -12.72 4.33 -9.60
CA GLY A 170 -12.43 5.68 -10.11
C GLY A 170 -11.16 6.29 -9.51
N SER A 171 -10.35 5.48 -8.82
CA SER A 171 -9.14 5.87 -8.10
C SER A 171 -7.99 4.97 -8.53
N SER A 172 -6.78 5.53 -8.64
CA SER A 172 -5.58 4.82 -9.15
C SER A 172 -4.44 4.83 -8.13
N PRO A 173 -4.60 4.21 -6.94
CA PRO A 173 -3.59 4.19 -5.88
C PRO A 173 -2.37 3.32 -6.25
N THR A 174 -1.34 3.43 -5.42
CA THR A 174 -0.19 2.50 -5.45
C THR A 174 -0.31 1.49 -4.31
N ILE A 175 -0.49 0.22 -4.68
CA ILE A 175 -0.62 -0.92 -3.78
C ILE A 175 0.67 -1.74 -3.91
N MET A 176 1.55 -1.68 -2.90
CA MET A 176 2.85 -2.34 -3.01
C MET A 176 3.32 -3.11 -1.78
N GLY A 177 3.95 -4.27 -1.96
CA GLY A 177 4.59 -4.99 -0.85
C GLY A 177 3.65 -5.40 0.27
N ASN A 178 2.36 -5.64 -0.03
CA ASN A 178 1.37 -6.06 0.95
C ASN A 178 1.10 -7.57 0.85
N ILE A 179 0.55 -8.15 1.92
CA ILE A 179 -0.08 -9.47 1.92
C ILE A 179 -1.59 -9.25 1.87
N VAL A 180 -2.26 -9.64 0.79
CA VAL A 180 -3.73 -9.56 0.65
C VAL A 180 -4.28 -10.98 0.67
N ARG A 181 -4.94 -11.36 1.76
CA ARG A 181 -5.36 -12.76 1.96
C ARG A 181 -6.70 -12.96 2.62
N ASP A 182 -7.31 -14.11 2.34
CA ASP A 182 -8.53 -14.56 3.01
C ASP A 182 -9.70 -13.56 2.90
N ASN A 183 -9.75 -12.81 1.80
CA ASN A 183 -10.81 -11.85 1.52
C ASN A 183 -11.85 -12.41 0.54
N VAL A 184 -13.08 -11.96 0.67
CA VAL A 184 -14.23 -12.47 -0.09
C VAL A 184 -14.93 -11.34 -0.84
N ALA A 185 -15.15 -11.54 -2.14
CA ALA A 185 -16.08 -10.77 -2.95
C ALA A 185 -17.33 -11.62 -3.25
N SER A 186 -18.48 -11.25 -2.71
CA SER A 186 -19.75 -11.93 -2.97
C SER A 186 -20.91 -10.94 -2.92
N PRO A 187 -21.78 -10.88 -3.95
CA PRO A 187 -21.81 -11.73 -5.14
C PRO A 187 -20.88 -11.29 -6.30
N GLY A 188 -20.08 -10.23 -6.13
CA GLY A 188 -19.29 -9.65 -7.23
C GLY A 188 -17.84 -10.10 -7.27
N GLU A 189 -16.95 -9.21 -7.71
CA GLU A 189 -15.62 -9.53 -8.26
C GLU A 189 -14.44 -8.99 -7.45
N GLY A 190 -13.27 -9.59 -7.63
CA GLY A 190 -12.03 -9.14 -6.99
C GLY A 190 -12.02 -9.49 -5.51
N GLY A 191 -11.89 -10.78 -5.19
CA GLY A 191 -11.83 -11.25 -3.80
C GLY A 191 -10.73 -10.54 -3.02
N GLY A 192 -9.51 -10.54 -3.57
CA GLY A 192 -8.38 -9.81 -3.03
C GLY A 192 -8.42 -8.33 -3.38
N ILE A 193 -8.21 -8.01 -4.66
CA ILE A 193 -8.09 -6.63 -5.16
C ILE A 193 -9.07 -6.43 -6.31
N SER A 194 -9.82 -5.34 -6.29
CA SER A 194 -10.70 -4.92 -7.38
C SER A 194 -10.33 -3.53 -7.87
N CYS A 195 -10.01 -3.41 -9.15
CA CYS A 195 -9.66 -2.17 -9.84
C CYS A 195 -10.73 -1.86 -10.90
N ARG A 196 -11.69 -0.98 -10.56
CA ARG A 196 -12.74 -0.53 -11.47
C ARG A 196 -12.52 0.90 -11.89
N ASN A 197 -12.52 1.19 -13.20
CA ASN A 197 -12.22 2.53 -13.72
C ASN A 197 -10.91 3.09 -13.13
N SER A 198 -9.90 2.24 -13.02
CA SER A 198 -8.72 2.46 -12.19
C SER A 198 -7.46 2.03 -12.92
N SER A 199 -6.41 2.84 -12.85
CA SER A 199 -5.06 2.50 -13.31
C SER A 199 -4.12 2.31 -12.13
N ALA A 200 -4.60 1.63 -11.08
CA ALA A 200 -3.81 1.33 -9.89
C ALA A 200 -2.51 0.59 -10.26
N THR A 201 -1.44 0.87 -9.51
CA THR A 201 -0.20 0.09 -9.60
C THR A 201 -0.25 -0.98 -8.52
N VAL A 202 -0.21 -2.25 -8.93
CA VAL A 202 -0.19 -3.42 -8.05
C VAL A 202 1.18 -4.06 -8.18
N PHE A 203 2.09 -3.77 -7.25
CA PHE A 203 3.51 -4.11 -7.37
C PHE A 203 4.06 -4.89 -6.17
N GLY A 204 4.68 -6.04 -6.40
CA GLY A 204 5.40 -6.73 -5.33
C GLY A 204 4.52 -7.25 -4.19
N ASN A 205 3.23 -7.48 -4.42
CA ASN A 205 2.30 -7.97 -3.41
C ASN A 205 2.22 -9.51 -3.41
N VAL A 206 1.80 -10.05 -2.28
CA VAL A 206 1.42 -11.46 -2.11
C VAL A 206 -0.10 -11.52 -1.98
N VAL A 207 -0.79 -12.02 -3.01
CA VAL A 207 -2.26 -12.09 -3.09
C VAL A 207 -2.70 -13.55 -3.03
N GLY A 208 -3.14 -14.00 -1.85
CA GLY A 208 -3.30 -15.42 -1.52
C GLY A 208 -4.65 -15.80 -0.92
N GLY A 209 -5.28 -16.90 -1.35
CA GLY A 209 -6.43 -17.45 -0.63
C GLY A 209 -7.70 -16.59 -0.67
N ASN A 210 -7.82 -15.67 -1.64
CA ASN A 210 -9.00 -14.83 -1.76
C ASN A 210 -10.07 -15.51 -2.63
N GLN A 211 -11.34 -15.17 -2.40
CA GLN A 211 -12.50 -15.78 -3.05
C GLN A 211 -13.40 -14.74 -3.73
N SER A 212 -13.88 -15.05 -4.94
CA SER A 212 -14.85 -14.23 -5.67
C SER A 212 -16.02 -15.07 -6.17
N ALA A 213 -17.26 -14.64 -5.95
CA ALA A 213 -18.43 -15.25 -6.57
C ALA A 213 -18.55 -14.86 -8.07
N GLY A 214 -18.07 -13.67 -8.42
CA GLY A 214 -17.98 -13.16 -9.77
C GLY A 214 -16.69 -13.61 -10.47
N ASN A 215 -15.93 -12.69 -11.04
CA ASN A 215 -14.61 -12.95 -11.64
C ASN A 215 -13.47 -12.50 -10.72
N GLY A 216 -12.23 -12.90 -11.01
CA GLY A 216 -11.04 -12.36 -10.34
C GLY A 216 -10.99 -12.74 -8.86
N GLY A 217 -10.63 -14.00 -8.56
CA GLY A 217 -10.48 -14.42 -7.17
C GLY A 217 -9.41 -13.59 -6.46
N GLY A 218 -8.24 -13.45 -7.09
CA GLY A 218 -7.14 -12.63 -6.60
C GLY A 218 -7.31 -11.17 -6.98
N VAL A 219 -7.17 -10.87 -8.27
CA VAL A 219 -7.22 -9.50 -8.83
C VAL A 219 -8.28 -9.41 -9.93
N TYR A 220 -9.15 -8.42 -9.84
CA TYR A 220 -10.14 -8.10 -10.87
C TYR A 220 -9.91 -6.70 -11.43
N CYS A 221 -10.02 -6.55 -12.74
CA CYS A 221 -9.82 -5.29 -13.45
C CYS A 221 -10.97 -5.04 -14.44
N ASP A 222 -11.69 -3.93 -14.30
CA ASP A 222 -12.79 -3.54 -15.18
C ASP A 222 -12.67 -2.09 -15.64
N ASN A 223 -12.75 -1.88 -16.95
CA ASN A 223 -12.47 -0.61 -17.60
C ASN A 223 -11.20 0.07 -17.04
N ALA A 224 -10.13 -0.71 -16.93
CA ALA A 224 -8.99 -0.43 -16.08
C ALA A 224 -7.68 -0.84 -16.78
N SER A 225 -6.63 -0.04 -16.60
CA SER A 225 -5.30 -0.31 -17.14
C SER A 225 -4.25 -0.42 -16.02
N PRO A 226 -4.46 -1.31 -15.02
CA PRO A 226 -3.53 -1.40 -13.90
C PRO A 226 -2.21 -1.99 -14.36
N ASN A 227 -1.12 -1.50 -13.77
CA ASN A 227 0.17 -2.13 -13.90
C ASN A 227 0.29 -3.21 -12.81
N ILE A 228 0.26 -4.47 -13.21
CA ILE A 228 0.37 -5.62 -12.29
C ILE A 228 1.75 -6.21 -12.50
N ASP A 229 2.70 -5.90 -11.62
CA ASP A 229 4.08 -6.32 -11.77
C ASP A 229 4.67 -6.96 -10.52
N SER A 230 5.49 -8.01 -10.71
CA SER A 230 6.28 -8.63 -9.65
C SER A 230 5.46 -9.18 -8.46
N ASN A 231 4.19 -9.56 -8.68
CA ASN A 231 3.33 -10.10 -7.62
C ASN A 231 3.38 -11.63 -7.56
N ILE A 232 3.09 -12.18 -6.38
CA ILE A 232 2.81 -13.60 -6.16
C ILE A 232 1.31 -13.76 -5.94
N ILE A 233 0.60 -14.38 -6.88
CA ILE A 233 -0.86 -14.52 -6.87
C ILE A 233 -1.19 -16.01 -6.83
N PHE A 234 -1.69 -16.50 -5.70
CA PHE A 234 -1.84 -17.93 -5.48
C PHE A 234 -3.07 -18.36 -4.68
N SER A 235 -3.52 -19.59 -4.91
CA SER A 235 -4.64 -20.21 -4.18
C SER A 235 -5.92 -19.36 -4.14
N ASN A 236 -6.11 -18.46 -5.10
CA ASN A 236 -7.33 -17.67 -5.20
C ASN A 236 -8.39 -18.45 -5.98
N THR A 237 -9.65 -18.28 -5.60
CA THR A 237 -10.76 -19.06 -6.14
C THR A 237 -11.86 -18.17 -6.67
N THR A 238 -12.52 -18.63 -7.73
CA THR A 238 -13.68 -17.93 -8.29
C THR A 238 -14.71 -18.89 -8.86
N SER A 239 -16.00 -18.55 -8.77
CA SER A 239 -17.05 -19.29 -9.47
C SER A 239 -17.24 -18.90 -10.94
N SER A 240 -16.53 -17.88 -11.45
CA SER A 240 -16.55 -17.50 -12.86
C SER A 240 -15.17 -17.64 -13.52
N ASN A 241 -14.54 -16.55 -13.96
CA ASN A 241 -13.27 -16.57 -14.70
C ASN A 241 -12.14 -15.86 -13.94
N GLY A 242 -10.90 -16.26 -14.22
CA GLY A 242 -9.69 -15.63 -13.72
C GLY A 242 -9.55 -15.80 -12.21
N GLY A 243 -9.33 -17.04 -11.76
CA GLY A 243 -9.10 -17.33 -10.34
C GLY A 243 -7.99 -16.46 -9.75
N GLY A 244 -6.88 -16.31 -10.48
CA GLY A 244 -5.78 -15.41 -10.13
C GLY A 244 -6.07 -13.98 -10.55
N ILE A 245 -6.07 -13.72 -11.86
CA ILE A 245 -6.31 -12.39 -12.44
C ILE A 245 -7.43 -12.47 -13.48
N CYS A 246 -8.37 -11.54 -13.43
CA CYS A 246 -9.36 -11.34 -14.49
C CYS A 246 -9.38 -9.87 -14.94
N GLY A 247 -9.39 -9.59 -16.25
CA GLY A 247 -9.80 -8.28 -16.73
C GLY A 247 -10.39 -8.23 -18.15
N GLY A 248 -11.37 -7.34 -18.34
CA GLY A 248 -12.06 -7.17 -19.63
C GLY A 248 -11.30 -6.30 -20.64
N SER A 249 -10.48 -5.35 -20.20
CA SER A 249 -9.72 -4.47 -21.12
C SER A 249 -8.44 -4.00 -20.47
N ILE A 250 -7.57 -4.96 -20.14
CA ILE A 250 -6.25 -4.64 -19.59
C ILE A 250 -5.38 -4.11 -20.73
N SER A 251 -5.15 -2.80 -20.77
CA SER A 251 -4.10 -2.19 -21.58
C SER A 251 -2.81 -1.93 -20.77
N GLY A 252 -2.85 -2.16 -19.46
CA GLY A 252 -1.69 -2.15 -18.59
C GLY A 252 -0.85 -3.42 -18.75
N ALA A 253 0.37 -3.41 -18.20
CA ALA A 253 1.28 -4.53 -18.30
C ALA A 253 1.02 -5.55 -17.18
N ILE A 254 1.06 -6.84 -17.51
CA ILE A 254 1.06 -7.94 -16.52
C ILE A 254 2.43 -8.60 -16.60
N LEU A 255 3.38 -8.11 -15.82
CA LEU A 255 4.80 -8.47 -15.95
C LEU A 255 5.33 -9.16 -14.69
N ASN A 256 6.25 -10.10 -14.86
CA ASN A 256 7.02 -10.71 -13.76
C ASN A 256 6.17 -11.29 -12.61
N ASN A 257 4.92 -11.68 -12.86
CA ASN A 257 4.04 -12.22 -11.84
C ASN A 257 4.18 -13.75 -11.76
N ILE A 258 4.13 -14.28 -10.54
CA ILE A 258 3.98 -15.71 -10.29
C ILE A 258 2.49 -15.97 -10.04
N VAL A 259 1.81 -16.64 -10.96
CA VAL A 259 0.38 -16.98 -10.85
C VAL A 259 0.23 -18.50 -10.75
N SER A 260 -0.08 -19.03 -9.56
CA SER A 260 -0.04 -20.48 -9.31
C SER A 260 -1.17 -20.97 -8.39
N GLY A 261 -1.69 -22.17 -8.63
CA GLY A 261 -2.68 -22.80 -7.73
C GLY A 261 -4.03 -22.08 -7.64
N ASN A 262 -4.32 -21.16 -8.57
CA ASN A 262 -5.59 -20.45 -8.63
C ASN A 262 -6.64 -21.27 -9.40
N SER A 263 -7.91 -21.21 -8.97
CA SER A 263 -9.00 -22.04 -9.50
C SER A 263 -10.21 -21.21 -9.95
N ALA A 264 -10.84 -21.64 -11.04
CA ALA A 264 -12.03 -21.06 -11.61
C ALA A 264 -12.95 -22.17 -12.13
N ASN A 265 -14.28 -22.04 -11.97
CA ASN A 265 -15.22 -23.06 -12.45
C ASN A 265 -15.30 -23.16 -13.99
N ASN A 266 -14.97 -22.10 -14.73
CA ASN A 266 -15.09 -22.02 -16.19
C ASN A 266 -13.72 -22.14 -16.92
N ASP A 267 -12.82 -22.99 -16.43
CA ASP A 267 -11.53 -23.38 -17.06
C ASP A 267 -10.42 -22.31 -17.20
N MET A 268 -10.51 -21.18 -16.48
CA MET A 268 -9.48 -20.13 -16.53
C MET A 268 -9.02 -19.70 -15.13
N GLY A 269 -8.46 -20.67 -14.39
CA GLY A 269 -7.99 -20.49 -13.01
C GLY A 269 -6.85 -19.48 -12.86
N GLY A 270 -5.96 -19.35 -13.85
CA GLY A 270 -4.81 -18.46 -13.80
C GLY A 270 -5.12 -17.00 -14.13
N ILE A 271 -5.05 -16.66 -15.42
CA ILE A 271 -5.27 -15.30 -15.94
C ILE A 271 -6.35 -15.37 -17.02
N PHE A 272 -7.34 -14.48 -16.95
CA PHE A 272 -8.36 -14.30 -17.99
C PHE A 272 -8.39 -12.84 -18.48
N CYS A 273 -8.16 -12.63 -19.78
CA CYS A 273 -8.21 -11.31 -20.41
C CYS A 273 -9.22 -11.33 -21.56
N ALA A 274 -10.31 -10.55 -21.48
CA ALA A 274 -11.40 -10.57 -22.46
C ALA A 274 -11.56 -9.25 -23.22
N GLY A 275 -10.65 -8.95 -24.16
CA GLY A 275 -10.78 -7.76 -25.04
C GLY A 275 -9.69 -6.70 -24.91
N GLY A 276 -8.61 -6.98 -24.16
CA GLY A 276 -7.38 -6.18 -24.17
C GLY A 276 -6.24 -6.87 -24.94
N THR A 277 -5.23 -6.09 -25.34
CA THR A 277 -3.92 -6.59 -25.82
C THR A 277 -2.88 -6.37 -24.72
N PRO A 278 -2.84 -7.21 -23.67
CA PRO A 278 -1.80 -7.10 -22.65
C PRO A 278 -0.42 -7.28 -23.31
N THR A 279 0.52 -6.39 -22.97
CA THR A 279 1.93 -6.47 -23.36
C THR A 279 2.76 -7.12 -22.27
#